data_AF-A0A5C7P5S5-F1
#
_entry.id   AF-A0A5C7P5S5-F1
#
_cell.length_a   1.000
_cell.length_b   1.000
_cell.length_c   1.000
_cell.angle_alpha   90.00
_cell.angle_beta   90.00
_cell.angle_gamma   90.00
#
_symmetry.space_group_name_H-M   'P 1'
#
loop_
_entity.id
_entity.type
_entity.pdbx_description
1 polymer ?
#
loop_
_entity_poly.entity_id
_entity_poly.type
_entity_poly.pdbx_seq_one_letter_code
_entity_poly.pdbx_strand_id
1 'polypeptide(L)'
;MAHDAADVAQDDGRLPVGTLVLIGAFTLSGVVHLARPELFDSLIPPVLGPPRPWTYASGAAELACATGLATRQSWAPKATAGLLSVVWVGNWWMAVAATRAERRKPALVALSWARIPLQIPMIRAALRSPVRPRP
;
A
#
# COMPACT_ATOMS: atom_id res chain seq x y z
N MET A 1 36.45 3.56 17.91
CA MET A 1 36.80 2.90 16.63
C MET A 1 36.35 1.43 16.62
N ALA A 2 35.06 1.17 16.84
CA ALA A 2 34.49 -0.20 16.80
C ALA A 2 32.96 -0.22 16.54
N HIS A 3 32.40 0.82 15.90
CA HIS A 3 30.96 0.87 15.56
C HIS A 3 30.70 1.11 14.07
N ASP A 4 31.75 1.16 13.24
CA ASP A 4 31.67 1.63 11.85
C ASP A 4 31.78 0.51 10.80
N ALA A 5 31.75 -0.76 11.23
CA ALA A 5 32.01 -1.92 10.37
C ALA A 5 30.81 -2.89 10.24
N ALA A 6 29.68 -2.62 10.90
CA ALA A 6 28.52 -3.51 10.91
C ALA A 6 27.28 -2.96 10.17
N ASP A 7 27.28 -1.70 9.75
CA ASP A 7 26.12 -1.04 9.13
C ASP A 7 26.30 -0.77 7.62
N VAL A 8 27.41 -1.21 7.04
CA VAL A 8 27.49 -1.42 5.59
C VAL A 8 26.73 -2.70 5.30
N ALA A 9 25.40 -2.58 5.28
CA ALA A 9 24.49 -3.60 4.82
C ALA A 9 25.07 -4.25 3.57
N GLN A 10 25.38 -5.53 3.67
CA GLN A 10 25.72 -6.37 2.54
C GLN A 10 24.58 -6.27 1.53
N ASP A 11 24.77 -5.49 0.46
CA ASP A 11 23.84 -5.44 -0.68
C ASP A 11 24.07 -6.71 -1.52
N ASP A 12 23.51 -7.82 -1.06
CA ASP A 12 23.49 -9.11 -1.76
C ASP A 12 22.59 -9.09 -3.01
N GLY A 13 22.13 -7.91 -3.42
CA GLY A 13 21.24 -7.73 -4.55
C GLY A 13 19.85 -8.30 -4.30
N ARG A 14 19.47 -8.65 -3.06
CA ARG A 14 18.13 -9.15 -2.74
C ARG A 14 17.23 -8.00 -2.31
N LEU A 15 15.95 -8.10 -2.62
CA LEU A 15 14.96 -7.12 -2.17
C LEU A 15 14.66 -7.37 -0.67
N PRO A 16 14.56 -6.31 0.16
CA PRO A 16 14.12 -6.44 1.54
C PRO A 16 12.76 -7.14 1.62
N VAL A 17 12.53 -7.95 2.66
CA VAL A 17 11.25 -8.67 2.85
C VAL A 17 10.04 -7.73 2.77
N GLY A 18 10.14 -6.54 3.38
CA GLY A 18 9.07 -5.53 3.29
C GLY A 18 8.78 -5.08 1.86
N THR A 19 9.80 -4.99 1.00
CA THR A 19 9.63 -4.66 -0.43
C THR A 19 8.93 -5.80 -1.16
N LEU A 20 9.32 -7.05 -0.89
CA LEU A 20 8.68 -8.23 -1.49
C LEU A 20 7.20 -8.36 -1.09
N VAL A 21 6.89 -8.11 0.19
CA VAL A 21 5.52 -8.10 0.70
C VAL A 21 4.69 -7.03 -0.01
N LEU A 22 5.24 -5.81 -0.18
CA LEU A 22 4.56 -4.74 -0.91
C LEU A 22 4.33 -5.09 -2.38
N ILE A 23 5.33 -5.62 -3.07
CA ILE A 23 5.19 -6.07 -4.48
C ILE A 23 4.07 -7.11 -4.59
N GLY A 24 4.11 -8.15 -3.74
CA GLY A 24 3.09 -9.21 -3.75
C GLY A 24 1.69 -8.70 -3.45
N ALA A 25 1.55 -7.87 -2.40
CA ALA A 25 0.27 -7.29 -2.00
C ALA A 25 -0.33 -6.39 -3.08
N PHE A 26 0.48 -5.50 -3.68
CA PHE A 26 0.02 -4.57 -4.72
C PHE A 26 -0.26 -5.28 -6.04
N THR A 27 0.51 -6.32 -6.38
CA THR A 27 0.25 -7.14 -7.57
C THR A 27 -1.09 -7.85 -7.43
N LEU A 28 -1.31 -8.54 -6.30
CA LEU A 28 -2.56 -9.25 -6.05
C LEU A 28 -3.75 -8.29 -5.98
N SER A 29 -3.64 -7.22 -5.17
CA SER A 29 -4.68 -6.21 -5.03
C SER A 29 -5.00 -5.54 -6.36
N GLY A 30 -3.98 -5.14 -7.13
CA GLY A 30 -4.15 -4.47 -8.41
C GLY A 30 -4.87 -5.35 -9.43
N VAL A 31 -4.54 -6.65 -9.51
CA VAL A 31 -5.28 -7.61 -10.34
C VAL A 31 -6.75 -7.71 -9.90
N VAL A 32 -7.01 -7.77 -8.59
CA VAL A 32 -8.39 -7.86 -8.07
C VAL A 32 -9.18 -6.58 -8.37
N HIS A 33 -8.58 -5.39 -8.27
CA HIS A 33 -9.22 -4.13 -8.66
C HIS A 33 -9.68 -4.14 -10.13
N LEU A 34 -8.86 -4.70 -11.03
CA LEU A 34 -9.19 -4.75 -12.45
C LEU A 34 -10.17 -5.88 -12.79
N ALA A 35 -10.02 -7.04 -12.17
CA ALA A 35 -10.82 -8.24 -12.48
C ALA A 35 -12.17 -8.29 -11.76
N ARG A 36 -12.26 -7.75 -10.53
CA ARG A 36 -13.47 -7.72 -9.69
C ARG A 36 -13.63 -6.36 -8.99
N PRO A 37 -13.79 -5.26 -9.75
CA PRO A 37 -13.87 -3.92 -9.19
C PRO A 37 -15.04 -3.73 -8.19
N GLU A 38 -16.09 -4.54 -8.28
CA GLU A 38 -17.33 -4.42 -7.48
C GLU A 38 -17.10 -4.68 -5.99
N LEU A 39 -16.04 -5.41 -5.66
CA LEU A 39 -15.66 -5.67 -4.28
C LEU A 39 -15.26 -4.39 -3.53
N PHE A 40 -14.88 -3.34 -4.27
CA PHE A 40 -14.39 -2.08 -3.73
C PHE A 40 -15.44 -0.96 -3.72
N ASP A 41 -16.64 -1.17 -4.30
CA ASP A 41 -17.64 -0.11 -4.46
C ASP A 41 -18.03 0.54 -3.11
N SER A 42 -18.16 -0.29 -2.06
CA SER A 42 -18.48 0.18 -0.71
C SER A 42 -17.32 0.89 0.01
N LEU A 43 -16.10 0.79 -0.53
CA LEU A 43 -14.91 1.39 0.06
C LEU A 43 -14.67 2.81 -0.45
N ILE A 44 -15.19 3.15 -1.64
CA ILE A 44 -15.05 4.48 -2.23
C ILE A 44 -16.07 5.43 -1.56
N PRO A 45 -15.62 6.54 -0.95
CA PRO A 45 -16.53 7.53 -0.38
C PRO A 45 -17.49 8.10 -1.44
N PRO A 46 -18.81 8.20 -1.15
CA PRO A 46 -19.79 8.68 -2.12
C PRO A 46 -19.51 10.09 -2.67
N VAL A 47 -18.76 10.91 -1.92
CA VAL A 47 -18.35 12.27 -2.32
C VAL A 47 -17.42 12.28 -3.56
N LEU A 48 -16.77 11.15 -3.87
CA LEU A 48 -15.90 11.01 -5.05
C LEU A 48 -16.68 10.63 -6.33
N GLY A 49 -18.00 10.46 -6.25
CA GLY A 49 -18.83 10.09 -7.39
C GLY A 49 -18.81 8.58 -7.68
N PRO A 50 -18.93 8.16 -8.97
CA PRO A 50 -18.97 6.75 -9.33
C PRO A 50 -17.70 6.01 -8.88
N PRO A 51 -17.82 4.81 -8.27
CA PRO A 51 -16.67 4.12 -7.69
C PRO A 51 -15.70 3.54 -8.73
N ARG A 52 -16.22 3.08 -9.89
CA ARG A 52 -15.45 2.29 -10.86
C ARG A 52 -14.19 2.98 -11.40
N PRO A 53 -14.23 4.25 -11.83
CA PRO A 53 -13.02 4.93 -12.30
C PRO A 53 -11.92 4.97 -11.25
N TRP A 54 -12.28 5.22 -9.98
CA TRP A 54 -11.33 5.25 -8.87
C TRP A 54 -10.74 3.86 -8.61
N THR A 55 -11.56 2.81 -8.64
CA THR A 55 -11.11 1.42 -8.47
C THR A 55 -10.13 1.01 -9.56
N TYR A 56 -10.43 1.30 -10.84
CA TYR A 56 -9.52 0.98 -11.94
C TYR A 56 -8.22 1.79 -11.89
N ALA A 57 -8.31 3.10 -11.61
CA ALA A 57 -7.14 3.96 -11.47
C ALA A 57 -6.23 3.48 -10.33
N SER A 58 -6.82 3.09 -9.20
CA SER A 58 -6.09 2.53 -8.05
C SER A 58 -5.41 1.22 -8.42
N GLY A 59 -6.13 0.29 -9.08
CA GLY A 59 -5.54 -0.97 -9.53
C GLY A 59 -4.36 -0.80 -10.48
N ALA A 60 -4.48 0.12 -11.45
CA ALA A 60 -3.37 0.45 -12.35
C ALA A 60 -2.18 1.07 -11.60
N ALA A 61 -2.43 1.97 -10.64
CA ALA A 61 -1.39 2.58 -9.82
C ALA A 61 -0.67 1.55 -8.94
N GLU A 62 -1.39 0.59 -8.35
CA GLU A 62 -0.81 -0.51 -7.56
C GLU A 62 0.12 -1.38 -8.40
N LEU A 63 -0.32 -1.79 -9.60
CA LEU A 63 0.49 -2.59 -10.53
C LEU A 63 1.74 -1.82 -11.02
N ALA A 64 1.59 -0.53 -11.30
CA ALA A 64 2.71 0.33 -11.67
C ALA A 64 3.73 0.43 -10.51
N CYS A 65 3.26 0.65 -9.28
CA CYS A 65 4.12 0.71 -8.09
C CYS A 65 4.83 -0.64 -7.85
N ALA A 66 4.13 -1.76 -7.95
CA ALA A 66 4.71 -3.11 -7.81
C ALA A 66 5.81 -3.36 -8.84
N THR A 67 5.55 -3.02 -10.11
CA THR A 67 6.53 -3.14 -11.20
C THR A 67 7.73 -2.22 -10.98
N GLY A 68 7.47 -0.98 -10.55
CA GLY A 68 8.51 -0.01 -10.24
C GLY A 68 9.43 -0.47 -9.11
N LEU A 69 8.86 -1.04 -8.03
CA LEU A 69 9.63 -1.60 -6.91
C LEU A 69 10.43 -2.83 -7.35
N ALA A 70 9.82 -3.74 -8.11
CA ALA A 70 10.49 -4.94 -8.62
C ALA A 70 11.67 -4.62 -9.54
N THR A 71 11.53 -3.57 -10.35
CA THR A 71 12.59 -3.10 -11.26
C THR A 71 13.51 -2.04 -10.65
N ARG A 72 13.32 -1.72 -9.36
CA ARG A 72 14.10 -0.74 -8.58
C ARG A 72 14.12 0.66 -9.18
N GLN A 73 12.99 1.12 -9.71
CA GLN A 73 12.87 2.46 -10.26
C GLN A 73 12.99 3.52 -9.17
N SER A 74 13.74 4.59 -9.44
CA SER A 74 14.00 5.66 -8.47
C SER A 74 12.74 6.41 -8.00
N TRP A 75 11.66 6.38 -8.78
CA TRP A 75 10.38 7.00 -8.42
C TRP A 75 9.48 6.09 -7.56
N ALA A 76 9.70 4.77 -7.61
CA ALA A 76 8.77 3.79 -7.06
C ALA A 76 8.61 3.86 -5.53
N PRO A 77 9.67 4.03 -4.71
CA PRO A 77 9.52 4.19 -3.26
C PRO A 77 8.58 5.33 -2.87
N LYS A 78 8.73 6.50 -3.51
CA LYS A 78 7.94 7.69 -3.21
C LYS A 78 6.50 7.56 -3.73
N ALA A 79 6.32 7.01 -4.92
CA ALA A 79 4.99 6.76 -5.48
C ALA A 79 4.19 5.75 -4.64
N THR A 80 4.82 4.63 -4.26
CA THR A 80 4.22 3.62 -3.37
C THR A 80 3.85 4.22 -2.02
N ALA A 81 4.75 5.01 -1.41
CA ALA A 81 4.47 5.69 -0.16
C ALA A 81 3.27 6.65 -0.29
N GLY A 82 3.22 7.44 -1.36
CA GLY A 82 2.10 8.34 -1.64
C GLY A 82 0.78 7.59 -1.82
N LEU A 83 0.78 6.49 -2.59
CA LEU A 83 -0.39 5.64 -2.77
C LEU A 83 -0.88 5.04 -1.44
N LEU A 84 0.03 4.52 -0.62
CA LEU A 84 -0.28 4.02 0.71
C LEU A 84 -0.86 5.12 1.62
N SER A 85 -0.40 6.36 1.50
CA SER A 85 -0.97 7.51 2.24
C SER A 85 -2.40 7.81 1.80
N VAL A 86 -2.72 7.73 0.50
CA VAL A 86 -4.10 7.89 0.01
C VAL A 86 -4.99 6.76 0.55
N VAL A 87 -4.52 5.50 0.48
CA VAL A 87 -5.23 4.35 1.04
C VAL A 87 -5.42 4.50 2.55
N TRP A 88 -4.44 5.04 3.26
CA TRP A 88 -4.52 5.30 4.70
C TRP A 88 -5.65 6.28 5.04
N VAL A 89 -5.82 7.35 4.26
CA VAL A 89 -6.96 8.28 4.40
C VAL A 89 -8.30 7.55 4.15
N GLY A 90 -8.37 6.70 3.13
CA GLY A 90 -9.55 5.86 2.88
C GLY A 90 -9.87 4.90 4.04
N ASN A 91 -8.85 4.33 4.68
CA ASN A 91 -9.04 3.43 5.82
C ASN A 91 -9.64 4.13 7.05
N TRP A 92 -9.37 5.42 7.26
CA TRP A 92 -10.06 6.22 8.29
C TRP A 92 -11.56 6.31 8.03
N TRP A 93 -11.95 6.59 6.78
CA TRP A 93 -13.36 6.62 6.39
C TRP A 93 -14.04 5.29 6.69
N MET A 94 -13.42 4.17 6.30
CA MET A 94 -13.94 2.83 6.58
C MET A 94 -14.07 2.54 8.07
N ALA A 95 -13.08 2.91 8.89
CA ALA A 95 -13.12 2.67 10.33
C ALA A 95 -14.25 3.45 11.01
N VAL A 96 -14.46 4.70 10.61
CA VAL A 96 -15.58 5.53 11.08
C VAL A 96 -16.92 4.96 10.61
N ALA A 97 -17.04 4.60 9.33
CA ALA A 97 -18.25 4.03 8.76
C ALA A 97 -18.63 2.70 9.44
N ALA A 98 -17.67 1.80 9.65
CA ALA A 98 -17.88 0.53 10.35
C ALA A 98 -18.34 0.72 11.80
N THR A 99 -17.83 1.76 12.48
CA THR A 99 -18.23 2.11 13.86
C THR A 99 -19.65 2.65 13.94
N ARG A 100 -20.10 3.35 12.88
CA ARG A 100 -21.44 3.96 12.79
C ARG A 100 -22.50 3.07 12.15
N ALA A 101 -22.12 1.90 11.62
CA ALA A 101 -23.06 0.98 10.99
C ALA A 101 -24.15 0.52 11.96
N GLU A 102 -25.39 0.38 11.48
CA GLU A 102 -26.53 -0.09 12.27
C GLU A 102 -26.31 -1.51 12.81
N ARG A 103 -25.78 -2.41 11.98
CA ARG A 103 -25.39 -3.78 12.35
C ARG A 103 -23.88 -3.89 12.55
N ARG A 104 -23.39 -3.39 13.68
CA ARG A 104 -21.95 -3.42 14.01
C ARG A 104 -21.47 -4.86 14.13
N LYS A 105 -20.35 -5.17 13.47
CA LYS A 105 -19.60 -6.42 13.64
C LYS A 105 -18.31 -6.10 14.37
N PRO A 106 -18.17 -6.41 15.67
CA PRO A 106 -17.03 -5.97 16.49
C PRO A 106 -15.67 -6.33 15.88
N ALA A 107 -15.55 -7.52 15.29
CA ALA A 107 -14.34 -7.95 14.60
C ALA A 107 -13.97 -7.06 13.41
N LEU A 108 -14.95 -6.63 12.60
CA LEU A 108 -14.69 -5.74 11.45
C LEU A 108 -14.33 -4.32 11.90
N VAL A 109 -14.94 -3.84 12.99
CA VAL A 109 -14.59 -2.54 13.58
C VAL A 109 -13.16 -2.58 14.08
N ALA A 110 -12.81 -3.58 14.89
CA ALA A 110 -11.45 -3.77 15.41
C ALA A 110 -10.42 -3.88 14.27
N LEU A 111 -10.71 -4.68 13.24
CA LEU A 111 -9.84 -4.84 12.08
C LEU A 111 -9.65 -3.53 11.31
N SER A 112 -10.72 -2.75 11.12
CA SER A 112 -10.65 -1.46 10.41
C SER A 112 -9.78 -0.45 11.16
N TRP A 113 -9.89 -0.40 12.49
CA TRP A 113 -9.02 0.44 13.32
C TRP A 113 -7.57 -0.06 13.35
N ALA A 114 -7.35 -1.37 13.41
CA ALA A 114 -6.00 -1.95 13.43
C ALA A 114 -5.20 -1.69 12.14
N ARG A 115 -5.86 -1.55 10.99
CA ARG A 115 -5.21 -1.23 9.71
C ARG A 115 -4.52 0.13 9.72
N ILE A 116 -5.04 1.09 10.46
CA ILE A 116 -4.53 2.48 10.48
C ILE A 116 -3.07 2.54 10.99
N PRO A 117 -2.71 2.02 12.18
CA PRO A 117 -1.32 2.02 12.62
C PRO A 117 -0.44 1.03 11.85
N LEU A 118 -0.99 -0.10 11.39
CA LEU A 118 -0.25 -1.11 10.62
C LEU A 118 0.28 -0.57 9.27
N GLN A 119 -0.37 0.44 8.71
CA GLN A 119 0.05 1.06 7.46
C GLN A 119 1.38 1.83 7.59
N ILE A 120 1.74 2.29 8.79
CA ILE A 120 2.95 3.10 9.00
C ILE A 120 4.22 2.28 8.72
N PRO A 121 4.39 1.05 9.26
CA PRO A 121 5.46 0.14 8.85
C PRO A 121 5.54 -0.07 7.33
N MET A 122 4.41 -0.20 6.64
CA MET A 122 4.38 -0.42 5.19
C MET A 122 4.89 0.81 4.42
N ILE A 123 4.49 2.01 4.81
CA ILE A 123 4.99 3.26 4.22
C ILE A 123 6.51 3.38 4.43
N ARG A 124 6.99 3.05 5.64
CA ARG A 124 8.44 3.04 5.92
C ARG A 124 9.18 2.00 5.08
N ALA A 125 8.62 0.80 4.91
CA ALA A 125 9.20 -0.23 4.04
C ALA A 125 9.26 0.21 2.58
N ALA A 126 8.22 0.90 2.08
CA ALA A 126 8.20 1.47 0.74
C ALA A 126 9.33 2.49 0.56
N LEU A 127 9.47 3.45 1.48
CA LEU A 127 10.50 4.49 1.41
C LEU A 127 11.93 3.96 1.53
N ARG A 128 12.13 2.83 2.22
CA ARG A 128 13.43 2.14 2.37
C ARG A 128 13.73 1.15 1.24
N SER A 129 12.84 1.01 0.25
CA SER A 129 13.03 0.08 -0.85
C SER A 129 14.22 0.51 -1.72
N PRO A 130 15.14 -0.40 -2.09
CA PRO A 130 16.33 -0.06 -2.84
C PRO A 130 15.98 0.39 -4.26
N VAL A 131 16.75 1.35 -4.78
CA VAL A 131 16.60 1.88 -6.14
C VAL A 131 17.90 1.65 -6.92
N ARG A 132 17.79 1.48 -8.24
CA ARG A 132 18.97 1.47 -9.11
C ARG A 132 19.62 2.86 -9.08
N PRO A 133 20.96 2.95 -9.03
CA PRO A 133 21.67 4.21 -9.22
C PRO A 133 21.24 4.84 -10.55
N ARG A 134 21.01 6.16 -10.55
CA ARG A 134 20.85 6.88 -11.81
C ARG A 134 22.21 6.96 -12.50
N PRO A 135 22.29 6.75 -13.83
CA PRO A 135 23.51 6.96 -14.59
C PRO A 135 23.94 8.42 -14.57
#